data_AF-Q6MNV1-F1
#
_entry.id   AF-Q6MNV1-F1
#
_cell.length_a   1.000
_cell.length_b   1.000
_cell.length_c   1.000
_cell.angle_alpha   90.00
_cell.angle_beta   90.00
_cell.angle_gamma   90.00
#
_symmetry.space_group_name_H-M   'P 1'
#
loop_
_entity.id
_entity.type
_entity.pdbx_description
1 polymer ?
#
loop_
_entity_poly.entity_id
_entity_poly.type
_entity_poly.pdbx_seq_one_letter_code
_entity_poly.pdbx_strand_id
1 'polypeptide(L)'
;MRRCFVFLFGLLMISPASGLAVADVCAKPIVSIRDIQDEEILHPQLTGTLYQRAFLKLAQRLSLENLNTVESYAHTLSLRLTKEQTESFKAEYTRFAQAETYEAFLQIIKKADYWKSSLRLPNAYVALVAALARHMGEIHLNTAEIEALWISQNWPAQEGQSLTRQLAQLSGALDKRRHLTVAEYTVSLRALGKDCANITQETLQKKLREDFWLTLRNKQATRAVGTKVFLNQDVLADIPALRLPDQKLRLGEPRPVTLKTYTNEDFRTYINKRHDINRRDNLEVIRFFHTHYGDAPFAVVNKKAKLIQFFRVDGQELSRNAIETYPGDELNSGGAGIYHFTSQQDGFVFLQAERDLQIRAAFKTNASLSRDMIVYVLPETADHRFRIRNHRLTFGAAKVFRNRLAYNYSPMNREFKTVKIKVDIDDNFAKIYAQALQDEKTTLMGLLNIEDDEYNMLAEFAFGVMSPETNFGKNWKYRLKELAPVAIALLKGNGLDTDENSRGPTQIKRIPQVIIEKYKMEKSDLKDPKSAAIATLAFSADLLKDLRNVAWQHPDIIEENLQDYLYYLYQGRRWEIRDATATPDKNASIKKIKQAVLLMTIQNN
;
A
#
# COMPACT_ATOMS: atom_id res chain seq x y z
N MET A 1 21.29 -56.08 61.27
CA MET A 1 20.47 -54.94 61.77
C MET A 1 19.80 -54.32 60.54
N ARG A 2 18.50 -54.60 60.29
CA ARG A 2 17.32 -53.75 60.61
C ARG A 2 17.46 -52.35 59.96
N ARG A 3 16.58 -51.84 59.08
CA ARG A 3 15.10 -51.91 58.90
C ARG A 3 14.77 -51.58 57.42
N CYS A 4 13.84 -52.22 56.69
CA CYS A 4 12.38 -52.24 56.79
C CYS A 4 11.70 -50.86 56.90
N PHE A 5 10.99 -50.43 55.85
CA PHE A 5 9.66 -49.82 56.00
C PHE A 5 8.76 -50.25 54.85
N VAL A 6 7.78 -51.06 55.23
CA VAL A 6 6.56 -51.40 54.51
C VAL A 6 5.48 -50.46 55.05
N PHE A 7 4.62 -49.91 54.20
CA PHE A 7 3.25 -49.61 54.60
C PHE A 7 2.29 -50.03 53.47
N LEU A 8 1.34 -50.85 53.88
CA LEU A 8 0.23 -51.44 53.16
C LEU A 8 -1.06 -50.67 53.54
N PHE A 9 -2.13 -50.91 52.76
CA PHE A 9 -3.55 -50.53 52.87
C PHE A 9 -3.98 -49.54 51.77
N GLY A 10 -5.04 -49.79 50.99
CA GLY A 10 -6.02 -50.88 50.96
C GLY A 10 -7.03 -50.59 49.84
N LEU A 11 -7.55 -51.67 49.23
CA LEU A 11 -8.58 -51.66 48.18
C LEU A 11 -9.85 -50.90 48.60
N LEU A 12 -10.45 -50.15 47.66
CA LEU A 12 -11.88 -50.27 47.40
C LEU A 12 -12.23 -49.87 45.96
N MET A 13 -12.95 -50.77 45.31
CA MET A 13 -13.44 -50.79 43.94
C MET A 13 -14.57 -49.77 43.74
N ILE A 14 -14.46 -48.92 42.70
CA ILE A 14 -15.60 -48.45 41.91
C ILE A 14 -15.12 -48.26 40.44
N SER A 15 -15.52 -49.16 39.55
CA SER A 15 -15.78 -48.84 38.14
C SER A 15 -17.28 -48.51 38.05
N PRO A 16 -17.69 -47.51 37.23
CA PRO A 16 -17.87 -47.83 35.82
C PRO A 16 -17.43 -46.74 34.83
N ALA A 17 -17.04 -47.21 33.66
CA ALA A 17 -17.35 -46.66 32.33
C ALA A 17 -17.25 -45.14 32.12
N SER A 18 -16.22 -44.70 31.40
CA SER A 18 -16.36 -44.21 30.02
C SER A 18 -15.01 -43.68 29.54
N GLY A 19 -14.35 -44.47 28.71
CA GLY A 19 -13.19 -44.02 27.96
C GLY A 19 -13.62 -42.97 26.96
N LEU A 20 -13.25 -41.71 27.19
CA LEU A 20 -13.05 -40.76 26.10
C LEU A 20 -11.68 -41.07 25.50
N ALA A 21 -11.64 -42.09 24.66
CA ALA A 21 -10.62 -42.18 23.64
C ALA A 21 -10.71 -40.89 22.83
N VAL A 22 -9.70 -40.03 22.95
CA VAL A 22 -9.46 -38.98 21.96
C VAL A 22 -9.13 -39.73 20.68
N ALA A 23 -10.14 -39.91 19.85
CA ALA A 23 -9.99 -40.50 18.54
C ALA A 23 -8.92 -39.69 17.80
N ASP A 24 -7.86 -40.38 17.38
CA ASP A 24 -6.83 -39.85 16.52
C ASP A 24 -7.49 -39.48 15.18
N VAL A 25 -7.78 -38.19 14.97
CA VAL A 25 -8.53 -37.65 13.81
C VAL A 25 -7.72 -37.75 12.50
N CYS A 26 -6.54 -38.37 12.50
CA CYS A 26 -5.67 -38.49 11.33
C CYS A 26 -5.66 -39.88 10.64
N ALA A 27 -6.48 -40.84 11.05
CA ALA A 27 -6.43 -42.19 10.48
C ALA A 27 -7.76 -42.65 9.88
N LYS A 28 -8.07 -42.13 8.68
CA LYS A 28 -8.69 -42.88 7.57
C LYS A 28 -8.56 -42.03 6.31
N PRO A 29 -7.92 -42.51 5.22
CA PRO A 29 -8.02 -41.83 3.94
C PRO A 29 -9.50 -41.79 3.56
N ILE A 30 -10.04 -40.58 3.34
CA ILE A 30 -11.48 -40.37 3.15
C ILE A 30 -12.00 -41.07 1.88
N VAL A 31 -11.11 -41.49 0.98
CA VAL A 31 -11.45 -42.30 -0.21
C VAL A 31 -10.30 -43.27 -0.48
N SER A 32 -10.55 -44.58 -0.59
CA SER A 32 -9.53 -45.51 -1.05
C SER A 32 -9.42 -45.42 -2.58
N ILE A 33 -8.21 -45.60 -3.13
CA ILE A 33 -8.00 -45.56 -4.59
C ILE A 33 -8.90 -46.56 -5.33
N ARG A 34 -9.29 -47.67 -4.67
CA ARG A 34 -10.20 -48.67 -5.24
C ARG A 34 -11.61 -48.09 -5.48
N ASP A 35 -12.08 -47.19 -4.62
CA ASP A 35 -13.44 -46.62 -4.74
C ASP A 35 -13.56 -45.60 -5.90
N ILE A 36 -12.44 -45.05 -6.38
CA ILE A 36 -12.41 -44.05 -7.48
C ILE A 36 -12.39 -44.74 -8.87
N GLN A 37 -11.90 -45.97 -8.94
CA GLN A 37 -11.79 -46.72 -10.19
C GLN A 37 -13.14 -47.28 -10.66
N ASP A 38 -14.08 -47.48 -9.74
CA ASP A 38 -15.37 -48.14 -10.02
C ASP A 38 -16.57 -47.18 -10.19
N GLU A 39 -16.42 -45.86 -9.93
CA GLU A 39 -17.51 -44.87 -10.08
C GLU A 39 -17.33 -43.92 -11.29
N GLU A 40 -18.39 -43.79 -12.11
CA GLU A 40 -18.50 -42.88 -13.28
C GLU A 40 -18.46 -41.39 -12.92
N ILE A 41 -18.59 -41.01 -11.63
CA ILE A 41 -18.68 -39.62 -11.17
C ILE A 41 -17.49 -39.30 -10.24
N LEU A 42 -16.91 -38.10 -10.35
CA LEU A 42 -15.87 -37.66 -9.42
C LEU A 42 -16.47 -37.51 -8.00
N HIS A 43 -15.80 -38.04 -6.98
CA HIS A 43 -16.30 -37.96 -5.61
C HIS A 43 -16.55 -36.48 -5.20
N PRO A 44 -17.79 -36.08 -4.84
CA PRO A 44 -18.15 -34.66 -4.68
C PRO A 44 -17.32 -33.89 -3.65
N GLN A 45 -16.80 -34.60 -2.65
CA GLN A 45 -15.91 -34.02 -1.63
C GLN A 45 -14.55 -33.60 -2.21
N LEU A 46 -14.06 -34.27 -3.26
CA LEU A 46 -12.78 -33.94 -3.89
C LEU A 46 -12.88 -32.62 -4.66
N THR A 47 -13.93 -32.43 -5.45
CA THR A 47 -14.20 -31.15 -6.16
C THR A 47 -14.33 -29.99 -5.17
N GLY A 48 -15.09 -30.19 -4.10
CA GLY A 48 -15.23 -29.18 -3.04
C GLY A 48 -13.90 -28.85 -2.34
N THR A 49 -13.08 -29.86 -2.08
CA THR A 49 -11.74 -29.68 -1.48
C THR A 49 -10.80 -28.92 -2.40
N LEU A 50 -10.73 -29.27 -3.69
CA LEU A 50 -9.89 -28.57 -4.68
C LEU A 50 -10.30 -27.10 -4.84
N TYR A 51 -11.60 -26.83 -4.92
CA TYR A 51 -12.16 -25.48 -4.94
C TYR A 51 -11.68 -24.67 -3.73
N GLN A 52 -11.81 -25.21 -2.52
CA GLN A 52 -11.42 -24.49 -1.31
C GLN A 52 -9.92 -24.25 -1.19
N ARG A 53 -9.10 -25.22 -1.62
CA ARG A 53 -7.65 -25.03 -1.67
C ARG A 53 -7.28 -23.92 -2.63
N ALA A 54 -7.87 -23.90 -3.83
CA ALA A 54 -7.65 -22.84 -4.82
C ALA A 54 -8.04 -21.48 -4.26
N PHE A 55 -9.22 -21.42 -3.63
CA PHE A 55 -9.77 -20.22 -3.01
C PHE A 55 -8.89 -19.69 -1.87
N LEU A 56 -8.46 -20.56 -0.94
CA LEU A 56 -7.58 -20.19 0.17
C LEU A 56 -6.20 -19.75 -0.30
N LYS A 57 -5.60 -20.41 -1.30
CA LYS A 57 -4.33 -19.99 -1.88
C LYS A 57 -4.44 -18.63 -2.57
N LEU A 58 -5.55 -18.38 -3.27
CA LEU A 58 -5.81 -17.09 -3.89
C LEU A 58 -5.99 -16.00 -2.83
N ALA A 59 -6.81 -16.24 -1.81
CA ALA A 59 -6.99 -15.33 -0.67
C ALA A 59 -5.67 -15.08 0.07
N GLN A 60 -4.85 -16.11 0.26
CA GLN A 60 -3.51 -16.01 0.80
C GLN A 60 -2.68 -15.07 -0.08
N ARG A 61 -2.65 -15.27 -1.41
CA ARG A 61 -1.90 -14.41 -2.32
C ARG A 61 -2.37 -12.95 -2.26
N LEU A 62 -3.67 -12.69 -2.16
CA LEU A 62 -4.22 -11.35 -1.97
C LEU A 62 -3.72 -10.70 -0.66
N SER A 63 -3.80 -11.45 0.44
CA SER A 63 -3.24 -11.05 1.74
C SER A 63 -1.74 -10.73 1.62
N LEU A 64 -0.99 -11.63 0.97
CA LEU A 64 0.45 -11.49 0.70
C LEU A 64 0.77 -10.25 -0.16
N GLU A 65 -0.14 -9.72 -0.97
CA GLU A 65 0.12 -8.51 -1.78
C GLU A 65 -0.54 -7.25 -1.18
N ASN A 66 -1.14 -7.34 0.02
CA ASN A 66 -1.99 -6.30 0.66
C ASN A 66 -3.12 -5.86 -0.26
N LEU A 67 -3.53 -6.76 -1.15
CA LEU A 67 -4.60 -6.48 -2.07
C LEU A 67 -5.85 -6.95 -1.37
N ASN A 68 -6.67 -5.99 -1.01
CA ASN A 68 -7.91 -6.28 -0.31
C ASN A 68 -8.94 -6.93 -1.26
N THR A 69 -8.68 -6.96 -2.58
CA THR A 69 -9.66 -7.47 -3.57
C THR A 69 -8.94 -8.15 -4.73
N VAL A 70 -9.62 -9.12 -5.36
CA VAL A 70 -9.08 -9.81 -6.54
C VAL A 70 -9.02 -8.89 -7.77
N GLU A 71 -9.88 -7.89 -7.84
CA GLU A 71 -9.85 -6.84 -8.86
C GLU A 71 -8.56 -6.03 -8.80
N SER A 72 -8.15 -5.60 -7.59
CA SER A 72 -6.87 -4.91 -7.40
C SER A 72 -5.69 -5.78 -7.81
N TYR A 73 -5.80 -7.10 -7.58
CA TYR A 73 -4.79 -8.06 -8.03
C TYR A 73 -4.76 -8.25 -9.53
N ALA A 74 -5.91 -8.41 -10.17
CA ALA A 74 -6.04 -8.50 -11.61
C ALA A 74 -5.47 -7.26 -12.31
N HIS A 75 -5.80 -6.06 -11.81
CA HIS A 75 -5.23 -4.81 -12.29
C HIS A 75 -3.71 -4.79 -12.13
N THR A 76 -3.19 -5.19 -10.97
CA THR A 76 -1.75 -5.25 -10.71
C THR A 76 -1.03 -6.22 -11.65
N LEU A 77 -1.56 -7.43 -11.87
CA LEU A 77 -1.02 -8.40 -12.82
C LEU A 77 -1.00 -7.82 -14.24
N SER A 78 -2.07 -7.13 -14.64
CA SER A 78 -2.17 -6.54 -15.98
C SER A 78 -1.11 -5.48 -16.28
N LEU A 79 -0.62 -4.79 -15.25
CA LEU A 79 0.46 -3.80 -15.37
C LEU A 79 1.85 -4.44 -15.45
N ARG A 80 2.00 -5.67 -14.96
CA ARG A 80 3.26 -6.43 -14.94
C ARG A 80 3.42 -7.36 -16.14
N LEU A 81 2.33 -7.66 -16.84
CA LEU A 81 2.32 -8.53 -18.02
C LEU A 81 3.31 -8.05 -19.09
N THR A 82 4.28 -8.90 -19.42
CA THR A 82 5.13 -8.71 -20.59
C THR A 82 4.40 -9.17 -21.87
N LYS A 83 4.93 -8.76 -23.04
CA LYS A 83 4.39 -9.21 -24.33
C LYS A 83 4.47 -10.74 -24.46
N GLU A 84 5.59 -11.34 -24.06
CA GLU A 84 5.81 -12.79 -24.09
C GLU A 84 4.83 -13.54 -23.16
N GLN A 85 4.64 -13.06 -21.93
CA GLN A 85 3.66 -13.65 -21.00
C GLN A 85 2.22 -13.53 -21.51
N THR A 86 1.91 -12.41 -22.17
CA THR A 86 0.61 -12.21 -22.82
C THR A 86 0.41 -13.26 -23.93
N GLU A 87 1.34 -13.39 -24.85
CA GLU A 87 1.21 -14.33 -25.96
C GLU A 87 1.17 -15.80 -25.50
N SER A 88 2.03 -16.18 -24.55
CA SER A 88 2.09 -17.55 -24.03
C SER A 88 0.87 -17.95 -23.19
N PHE A 89 0.26 -17.02 -22.45
CA PHE A 89 -0.91 -17.32 -21.63
C PHE A 89 -2.15 -17.62 -22.47
N LYS A 90 -2.21 -17.17 -23.74
CA LYS A 90 -3.38 -17.38 -24.61
C LYS A 90 -3.73 -18.88 -24.77
N ALA A 91 -2.74 -19.75 -24.89
CA ALA A 91 -2.97 -21.19 -24.99
C ALA A 91 -3.61 -21.77 -23.71
N GLU A 92 -3.14 -21.35 -22.54
CA GLU A 92 -3.75 -21.75 -21.26
C GLU A 92 -5.16 -21.18 -21.10
N TYR A 93 -5.37 -19.92 -21.48
CA TYR A 93 -6.68 -19.28 -21.46
C TYR A 93 -7.73 -20.06 -22.27
N THR A 94 -7.35 -20.53 -23.46
CA THR A 94 -8.27 -21.29 -24.34
C THR A 94 -8.73 -22.63 -23.78
N ARG A 95 -8.13 -23.11 -22.68
CA ARG A 95 -8.63 -24.29 -21.95
C ARG A 95 -9.92 -23.99 -21.18
N PHE A 96 -10.14 -22.73 -20.82
CA PHE A 96 -11.21 -22.31 -19.94
C PHE A 96 -12.25 -21.47 -20.68
N ALA A 97 -11.81 -20.56 -21.55
CA ALA A 97 -12.67 -19.62 -22.26
C ALA A 97 -12.41 -19.63 -23.78
N GLN A 98 -13.33 -19.03 -24.54
CA GLN A 98 -13.25 -18.95 -26.00
C GLN A 98 -12.08 -18.06 -26.45
N ALA A 99 -11.36 -18.45 -27.50
CA ALA A 99 -10.14 -17.75 -27.93
C ALA A 99 -10.38 -16.28 -28.29
N GLU A 100 -11.55 -15.98 -28.86
CA GLU A 100 -12.00 -14.66 -29.26
C GLU A 100 -12.24 -13.71 -28.07
N THR A 101 -12.46 -14.22 -26.85
CA THR A 101 -12.68 -13.38 -25.66
C THR A 101 -11.38 -12.98 -24.96
N TYR A 102 -10.22 -13.45 -25.43
CA TYR A 102 -8.92 -13.24 -24.79
C TYR A 102 -8.55 -11.75 -24.66
N GLU A 103 -8.64 -10.99 -25.75
CA GLU A 103 -8.32 -9.55 -25.73
C GLU A 103 -9.27 -8.77 -24.82
N ALA A 104 -10.56 -9.12 -24.83
CA ALA A 104 -11.55 -8.52 -23.95
C ALA A 104 -11.21 -8.78 -22.47
N PHE A 105 -10.82 -10.01 -22.12
CA PHE A 105 -10.35 -10.34 -20.77
C PHE A 105 -9.17 -9.45 -20.34
N LEU A 106 -8.15 -9.27 -21.19
CA LEU A 106 -7.00 -8.40 -20.88
C LEU A 106 -7.41 -6.95 -20.65
N GLN A 107 -8.39 -6.44 -21.41
CA GLN A 107 -8.91 -5.08 -21.22
C GLN A 107 -9.73 -4.95 -19.92
N ILE A 108 -10.47 -5.98 -19.55
CA ILE A 108 -11.27 -6.00 -18.33
C ILE A 108 -10.37 -5.99 -17.09
N ILE A 109 -9.35 -6.86 -17.03
CA ILE A 109 -8.44 -6.88 -15.87
C ILE A 109 -7.65 -5.58 -15.72
N LYS A 110 -7.33 -4.89 -16.83
CA LYS A 110 -6.71 -3.54 -16.82
C LYS A 110 -7.57 -2.47 -16.16
N LYS A 111 -8.89 -2.65 -16.11
CA LYS A 111 -9.84 -1.67 -15.56
C LYS A 111 -10.54 -2.15 -14.29
N ALA A 112 -10.24 -3.36 -13.82
CA ALA A 112 -10.95 -4.00 -12.72
C ALA A 112 -10.88 -3.15 -11.43
N ASP A 113 -12.04 -2.97 -10.78
CA ASP A 113 -12.17 -2.20 -9.55
C ASP A 113 -13.34 -2.74 -8.72
N TYR A 114 -13.05 -3.30 -7.56
CA TYR A 114 -14.07 -3.87 -6.67
C TYR A 114 -15.07 -2.84 -6.18
N TRP A 115 -14.66 -1.58 -6.01
CA TRP A 115 -15.51 -0.54 -5.44
C TRP A 115 -16.49 0.04 -6.45
N LYS A 116 -16.29 -0.25 -7.74
CA LYS A 116 -17.20 0.11 -8.83
C LYS A 116 -17.92 -1.14 -9.30
N SER A 117 -19.21 -1.25 -8.99
CA SER A 117 -20.02 -2.45 -9.29
C SER A 117 -19.94 -2.88 -10.75
N SER A 118 -19.88 -1.93 -11.70
CA SER A 118 -19.75 -2.19 -13.14
C SER A 118 -18.38 -2.71 -13.59
N LEU A 119 -17.35 -2.60 -12.74
CA LEU A 119 -15.98 -3.04 -13.00
C LEU A 119 -15.57 -4.23 -12.11
N ARG A 120 -16.51 -4.80 -11.34
CA ARG A 120 -16.28 -6.03 -10.56
C ARG A 120 -16.09 -7.22 -11.48
N LEU A 121 -15.20 -8.12 -11.08
CA LEU A 121 -14.98 -9.34 -11.85
C LEU A 121 -16.09 -10.36 -11.56
N PRO A 122 -16.76 -10.90 -12.60
CA PRO A 122 -17.57 -12.10 -12.48
C PRO A 122 -16.71 -13.27 -11.99
N ASN A 123 -17.36 -14.27 -11.39
CA ASN A 123 -16.71 -15.51 -10.90
C ASN A 123 -15.82 -16.17 -11.96
N ALA A 124 -16.27 -16.17 -13.22
CA ALA A 124 -15.50 -16.60 -14.39
C ALA A 124 -14.11 -15.96 -14.44
N TYR A 125 -14.06 -14.63 -14.44
CA TYR A 125 -12.81 -13.91 -14.56
C TYR A 125 -11.92 -14.05 -13.32
N VAL A 126 -12.48 -14.31 -12.14
CA VAL A 126 -11.68 -14.63 -10.95
C VAL A 126 -10.85 -15.91 -11.17
N ALA A 127 -11.44 -16.95 -11.75
CA ALA A 127 -10.73 -18.17 -12.09
C ALA A 127 -9.67 -17.97 -13.20
N LEU A 128 -9.97 -17.14 -14.22
CA LEU A 128 -8.97 -16.78 -15.25
C LEU A 128 -7.83 -15.93 -14.68
N VAL A 129 -8.10 -15.06 -13.71
CA VAL A 129 -7.07 -14.31 -12.98
C VAL A 129 -6.19 -15.26 -12.17
N ALA A 130 -6.77 -16.29 -11.53
CA ALA A 130 -6.00 -17.32 -10.84
C ALA A 130 -5.10 -18.12 -11.81
N ALA A 131 -5.62 -18.46 -13.00
CA ALA A 131 -4.85 -19.12 -14.05
C ALA A 131 -3.71 -18.23 -14.55
N LEU A 132 -3.97 -16.95 -14.78
CA LEU A 132 -2.96 -15.97 -15.18
C LEU A 132 -1.86 -15.83 -14.11
N ALA A 133 -2.25 -15.69 -12.84
CA ALA A 133 -1.31 -15.60 -11.73
C ALA A 133 -0.41 -16.86 -11.65
N ARG A 134 -1.00 -18.05 -11.86
CA ARG A 134 -0.26 -19.33 -11.91
C ARG A 134 0.73 -19.34 -13.07
N HIS A 135 0.31 -18.95 -14.26
CA HIS A 135 1.15 -18.84 -15.46
C HIS A 135 2.34 -17.90 -15.26
N MET A 136 2.11 -16.79 -14.56
CA MET A 136 3.16 -15.83 -14.18
C MET A 136 4.07 -16.31 -13.04
N GLY A 137 3.81 -17.48 -12.45
CA GLY A 137 4.57 -18.01 -11.31
C GLY A 137 4.24 -17.32 -9.97
N GLU A 138 3.18 -16.51 -9.93
CA GLU A 138 2.82 -15.69 -8.76
C GLU A 138 2.07 -16.50 -7.69
N ILE A 139 1.49 -17.65 -8.05
CA ILE A 139 0.74 -18.51 -7.13
C ILE A 139 0.91 -20.00 -7.46
N HIS A 140 1.14 -20.82 -6.44
CA HIS A 140 1.27 -22.26 -6.59
C HIS A 140 -0.09 -22.97 -6.59
N LEU A 141 -0.83 -22.79 -7.69
CA LEU A 141 -2.04 -23.56 -8.00
C LEU A 141 -1.70 -24.70 -8.94
N ASN A 142 -2.25 -25.89 -8.71
CA ASN A 142 -2.22 -26.95 -9.71
C ASN A 142 -3.38 -26.80 -10.71
N THR A 143 -3.32 -27.53 -11.82
CA THR A 143 -4.33 -27.44 -12.88
C THR A 143 -5.74 -27.81 -12.38
N ALA A 144 -5.86 -28.82 -11.52
CA ALA A 144 -7.15 -29.27 -11.00
C ALA A 144 -7.79 -28.25 -10.03
N GLU A 145 -6.97 -27.53 -9.26
CA GLU A 145 -7.38 -26.41 -8.42
C GLU A 145 -7.95 -25.26 -9.27
N ILE A 146 -7.32 -24.93 -10.41
CA ILE A 146 -7.86 -23.93 -11.36
C ILE A 146 -9.16 -24.41 -12.00
N GLU A 147 -9.20 -25.68 -12.45
CA GLU A 147 -10.40 -26.27 -13.06
C GLU A 147 -11.57 -26.30 -12.08
N ALA A 148 -11.35 -26.67 -10.81
CA ALA A 148 -12.38 -26.61 -9.78
C ALA A 148 -12.89 -25.19 -9.52
N LEU A 149 -11.98 -24.20 -9.47
CA LEU A 149 -12.35 -22.79 -9.34
C LEU A 149 -13.15 -22.29 -10.56
N TRP A 150 -12.77 -22.70 -11.76
CA TRP A 150 -13.50 -22.39 -12.99
C TRP A 150 -14.88 -23.04 -13.02
N ILE A 151 -15.02 -24.32 -12.65
CA ILE A 151 -16.31 -25.02 -12.57
C ILE A 151 -17.26 -24.29 -11.61
N SER A 152 -16.72 -23.80 -10.48
CA SER A 152 -17.52 -23.12 -9.44
C SER A 152 -18.24 -21.86 -9.90
N GLN A 153 -17.85 -21.26 -11.03
CA GLN A 153 -18.56 -20.12 -11.60
C GLN A 153 -20.01 -20.44 -11.98
N ASN A 154 -20.29 -21.72 -12.31
CA ASN A 154 -21.60 -22.21 -12.70
C ASN A 154 -22.43 -22.64 -11.50
N TRP A 155 -21.84 -22.66 -10.30
CA TRP A 155 -22.60 -22.94 -9.09
C TRP A 155 -23.47 -21.73 -8.74
N PRO A 156 -24.70 -21.95 -8.24
CA PRO A 156 -25.50 -20.87 -7.73
C PRO A 156 -24.75 -20.24 -6.55
N ALA A 157 -24.83 -18.92 -6.40
CA ALA A 157 -24.14 -18.21 -5.33
C ALA A 157 -24.55 -18.82 -3.97
N GLN A 158 -23.63 -19.54 -3.32
CA GLN A 158 -23.86 -20.01 -1.97
C GLN A 158 -24.07 -18.78 -1.07
N GLU A 159 -25.21 -18.73 -0.39
CA GLU A 159 -25.58 -17.63 0.52
C GLU A 159 -25.69 -16.24 -0.15
N GLY A 160 -25.86 -16.16 -1.48
CA GLY A 160 -25.99 -14.87 -2.19
C GLY A 160 -24.69 -14.05 -2.26
N GLN A 161 -23.52 -14.68 -2.07
CA GLN A 161 -22.22 -13.99 -2.14
C GLN A 161 -21.38 -14.48 -3.33
N SER A 162 -20.88 -13.54 -4.14
CA SER A 162 -19.96 -13.83 -5.25
C SER A 162 -18.56 -14.22 -4.75
N LEU A 163 -17.77 -14.91 -5.59
CA LEU A 163 -16.38 -15.27 -5.29
C LEU A 163 -15.54 -14.04 -4.91
N THR A 164 -15.71 -12.94 -5.65
CA THR A 164 -15.01 -11.68 -5.34
C THR A 164 -15.35 -11.17 -3.94
N ARG A 165 -16.62 -11.24 -3.52
CA ARG A 165 -17.04 -10.83 -2.17
C ARG A 165 -16.46 -11.74 -1.10
N GLN A 166 -16.49 -13.06 -1.30
CA GLN A 166 -15.92 -14.00 -0.34
C GLN A 166 -14.39 -13.81 -0.21
N LEU A 167 -13.68 -13.60 -1.33
CA LEU A 167 -12.25 -13.26 -1.32
C LEU A 167 -12.00 -11.94 -0.59
N ALA A 168 -12.82 -10.92 -0.83
CA ALA A 168 -12.74 -9.63 -0.13
C ALA A 168 -12.96 -9.78 1.39
N GLN A 169 -13.82 -10.69 1.84
CA GLN A 169 -13.96 -10.98 3.28
C GLN A 169 -12.70 -11.63 3.86
N LEU A 170 -12.13 -12.64 3.18
CA LEU A 170 -10.94 -13.33 3.66
C LEU A 170 -9.68 -12.46 3.63
N SER A 171 -9.58 -11.61 2.62
CA SER A 171 -8.49 -10.65 2.46
C SER A 171 -8.77 -9.34 3.20
N GLY A 172 -9.74 -9.29 4.12
CA GLY A 172 -9.94 -8.13 4.99
C GLY A 172 -10.40 -6.83 4.31
N ALA A 173 -10.84 -6.85 3.05
CA ALA A 173 -11.45 -5.69 2.38
C ALA A 173 -12.73 -5.22 3.04
N LEU A 174 -13.46 -6.14 3.67
CA LEU A 174 -14.79 -5.88 4.18
C LEU A 174 -14.77 -5.71 5.70
N ASP A 175 -15.33 -4.58 6.13
CA ASP A 175 -15.63 -4.13 7.49
C ASP A 175 -14.90 -4.84 8.64
N LYS A 176 -13.92 -4.14 9.23
CA LYS A 176 -13.34 -4.47 10.55
C LYS A 176 -12.80 -5.91 10.63
N ARG A 177 -12.36 -6.49 9.51
CA ARG A 177 -11.66 -7.78 9.47
C ARG A 177 -10.19 -7.65 9.09
N ARG A 178 -9.33 -8.39 9.78
CA ARG A 178 -7.90 -8.51 9.43
C ARG A 178 -7.74 -9.60 8.39
N HIS A 179 -6.63 -9.55 7.66
CA HIS A 179 -6.23 -10.69 6.86
C HIS A 179 -5.95 -11.90 7.75
N LEU A 180 -6.16 -13.10 7.21
CA LEU A 180 -5.54 -14.29 7.79
C LEU A 180 -4.02 -14.19 7.59
N THR A 181 -3.28 -14.59 8.62
CA THR A 181 -1.83 -14.74 8.56
C THR A 181 -1.45 -15.94 7.70
N VAL A 182 -0.22 -15.97 7.20
CA VAL A 182 0.32 -17.13 6.45
C VAL A 182 0.23 -18.41 7.29
N ALA A 183 0.47 -18.33 8.60
CA ALA A 183 0.34 -19.46 9.51
C ALA A 183 -1.10 -19.98 9.57
N GLU A 184 -2.08 -19.09 9.67
CA GLU A 184 -3.51 -19.46 9.68
C GLU A 184 -3.95 -20.06 8.34
N TYR A 185 -3.55 -19.47 7.20
CA TYR A 185 -3.77 -20.08 5.89
C TYR A 185 -3.15 -21.47 5.80
N THR A 186 -1.93 -21.65 6.31
CA THR A 186 -1.23 -22.93 6.32
C THR A 186 -1.96 -23.97 7.15
N VAL A 187 -2.49 -23.58 8.33
CA VAL A 187 -3.32 -24.46 9.17
C VAL A 187 -4.61 -24.84 8.43
N SER A 188 -5.31 -23.87 7.83
CA SER A 188 -6.53 -24.15 7.06
C SER A 188 -6.25 -25.04 5.84
N LEU A 189 -5.17 -24.82 5.11
CA LEU A 189 -4.76 -25.64 3.97
C LEU A 189 -4.37 -27.05 4.38
N ARG A 190 -3.74 -27.24 5.56
CA ARG A 190 -3.45 -28.56 6.11
C ARG A 190 -4.71 -29.30 6.56
N ALA A 191 -5.69 -28.58 7.11
CA ALA A 191 -6.98 -29.15 7.53
C ALA A 191 -7.81 -29.69 6.36
N LEU A 192 -7.61 -29.16 5.15
CA LEU A 192 -8.19 -29.69 3.90
C LEU A 192 -7.49 -30.98 3.40
N GLY A 193 -6.56 -31.55 4.17
CA GLY A 193 -5.91 -32.83 3.91
C GLY A 193 -4.71 -32.76 2.95
N LYS A 194 -3.84 -33.78 3.03
CA LYS A 194 -2.75 -34.06 2.08
C LYS A 194 -3.21 -34.92 0.88
N ASP A 195 -4.47 -35.36 0.89
CA ASP A 195 -4.94 -36.53 0.13
C ASP A 195 -5.22 -36.32 -1.35
N CYS A 196 -4.79 -35.19 -1.93
CA CYS A 196 -4.75 -35.04 -3.39
C CYS A 196 -3.51 -35.68 -4.04
N ALA A 197 -2.59 -36.27 -3.25
CA ALA A 197 -1.30 -36.78 -3.77
C ALA A 197 -1.39 -38.14 -4.49
N ASN A 198 -2.46 -38.92 -4.25
CA ASN A 198 -2.54 -40.32 -4.70
C ASN A 198 -3.40 -40.55 -5.96
N ILE A 199 -4.07 -39.52 -6.49
CA ILE A 199 -4.79 -39.59 -7.76
C ILE A 199 -3.89 -39.01 -8.84
N THR A 200 -3.67 -39.74 -9.94
CA THR A 200 -2.89 -39.20 -11.04
C THR A 200 -3.59 -37.95 -11.59
N GLN A 201 -2.82 -36.86 -11.71
CA GLN A 201 -3.33 -35.54 -12.08
C GLN A 201 -4.12 -35.57 -13.39
N GLU A 202 -3.80 -36.50 -14.29
CA GLU A 202 -4.46 -36.71 -15.57
C GLU A 202 -5.87 -37.32 -15.44
N THR A 203 -6.05 -38.34 -14.61
CA THR A 203 -7.37 -38.97 -14.36
C THR A 203 -8.34 -37.98 -13.72
N LEU A 204 -7.83 -37.19 -12.76
CA LEU A 204 -8.58 -36.14 -12.08
C LEU A 204 -9.04 -35.05 -13.05
N GLN A 205 -8.15 -34.60 -13.94
CA GLN A 205 -8.47 -33.60 -14.96
C GLN A 205 -9.51 -34.10 -15.95
N LYS A 206 -9.40 -35.35 -16.40
CA LYS A 206 -10.36 -35.95 -17.33
C LYS A 206 -11.78 -35.95 -16.75
N LYS A 207 -11.94 -36.45 -15.52
CA LYS A 207 -13.24 -36.50 -14.83
C LYS A 207 -13.81 -35.10 -14.53
N LEU A 208 -13.00 -34.17 -14.03
CA LEU A 208 -13.43 -32.77 -13.82
C LEU A 208 -13.95 -32.11 -15.12
N ARG A 209 -13.34 -32.43 -16.26
CA ARG A 209 -13.81 -31.93 -17.57
C ARG A 209 -15.11 -32.59 -18.00
N GLU A 210 -15.29 -33.88 -17.76
CA GLU A 210 -16.55 -34.58 -18.06
C GLU A 210 -17.71 -33.98 -17.24
N ASP A 211 -17.52 -33.78 -15.94
CA ASP A 211 -18.48 -33.12 -15.04
C ASP A 211 -18.78 -31.67 -15.47
N PHE A 212 -17.75 -30.94 -15.92
CA PHE A 212 -17.90 -29.58 -16.45
C PHE A 212 -18.74 -29.55 -17.73
N TRP A 213 -18.43 -30.41 -18.70
CA TRP A 213 -19.19 -30.48 -19.94
C TRP A 213 -20.63 -30.90 -19.70
N LEU A 214 -20.90 -31.81 -18.76
CA LEU A 214 -22.25 -32.14 -18.31
C LEU A 214 -23.01 -30.91 -17.78
N THR A 215 -22.35 -30.07 -16.99
CA THR A 215 -22.91 -28.84 -16.43
C THR A 215 -23.26 -27.82 -17.54
N LEU A 216 -22.37 -27.63 -18.52
CA LEU A 216 -22.58 -26.68 -19.62
C LEU A 216 -23.58 -27.16 -20.69
N ARG A 217 -23.50 -28.43 -21.10
CA ARG A 217 -24.29 -28.94 -22.25
C ARG A 217 -25.78 -28.91 -21.98
N ASN A 218 -26.19 -29.15 -20.75
CA ASN A 218 -27.58 -29.43 -20.45
C ASN A 218 -28.37 -28.20 -19.99
N LYS A 219 -27.75 -27.00 -19.88
CA LYS A 219 -28.34 -25.81 -19.22
C LYS A 219 -29.06 -26.17 -17.91
N GLN A 220 -28.56 -27.20 -17.21
CA GLN A 220 -29.26 -27.83 -16.10
C GLN A 220 -29.23 -26.92 -14.88
N ALA A 221 -30.32 -26.92 -14.14
CA ALA A 221 -30.44 -26.11 -12.94
C ALA A 221 -29.54 -26.70 -11.85
N THR A 222 -28.43 -26.02 -11.57
CA THR A 222 -27.64 -26.25 -10.36
C THR A 222 -28.35 -25.61 -9.17
N ARG A 223 -28.42 -26.31 -8.03
CA ARG A 223 -28.95 -25.77 -6.77
C ARG A 223 -27.95 -26.00 -5.63
N ALA A 224 -27.86 -25.07 -4.69
CA ALA A 224 -27.06 -25.23 -3.48
C ALA A 224 -27.98 -25.47 -2.28
N VAL A 225 -27.69 -26.50 -1.48
CA VAL A 225 -28.37 -26.78 -0.20
C VAL A 225 -27.30 -27.06 0.85
N GLY A 226 -27.10 -26.13 1.77
CA GLY A 226 -26.02 -26.19 2.75
C GLY A 226 -24.65 -26.19 2.06
N THR A 227 -23.79 -27.16 2.41
CA THR A 227 -22.46 -27.34 1.81
C THR A 227 -22.48 -28.02 0.44
N LYS A 228 -23.63 -28.57 0.03
CA LYS A 228 -23.75 -29.39 -1.17
C LYS A 228 -24.25 -28.58 -2.35
N VAL A 229 -23.57 -28.75 -3.48
CA VAL A 229 -24.00 -28.27 -4.80
C VAL A 229 -24.56 -29.47 -5.54
N PHE A 230 -25.78 -29.34 -6.03
CA PHE A 230 -26.47 -30.38 -6.79
C PHE A 230 -26.57 -29.98 -8.25
N LEU A 231 -26.36 -30.97 -9.13
CA LEU A 231 -26.76 -30.92 -10.52
C LEU A 231 -27.97 -31.85 -10.67
N ASN A 232 -29.17 -31.28 -10.85
CA ASN A 232 -30.43 -32.01 -10.70
C ASN A 232 -30.60 -32.62 -9.28
N GLN A 233 -30.52 -33.95 -9.18
CA GLN A 233 -30.65 -34.70 -7.92
C GLN A 233 -29.28 -35.20 -7.40
N ASP A 234 -28.24 -35.18 -8.24
CA ASP A 234 -26.92 -35.69 -7.90
C ASP A 234 -26.07 -34.61 -7.23
N VAL A 235 -25.25 -35.02 -6.27
CA VAL A 235 -24.31 -34.11 -5.60
C VAL A 235 -23.11 -33.92 -6.53
N LEU A 236 -22.92 -32.70 -7.03
CA LEU A 236 -21.79 -32.31 -7.86
C LEU A 236 -20.56 -31.94 -7.02
N ALA A 237 -20.79 -31.26 -5.90
CA ALA A 237 -19.73 -30.89 -4.97
C ALA A 237 -20.25 -30.87 -3.53
N ASP A 238 -19.41 -31.30 -2.58
CA ASP A 238 -19.61 -31.09 -1.15
C ASP A 238 -18.46 -30.24 -0.62
N ILE A 239 -18.78 -29.01 -0.23
CA ILE A 239 -17.82 -27.98 0.13
C ILE A 239 -17.55 -28.06 1.64
N PRO A 240 -16.36 -28.54 2.08
CA PRO A 240 -16.15 -28.84 3.50
C PRO A 240 -16.23 -27.58 4.36
N ALA A 241 -16.76 -27.67 5.58
CA ALA A 241 -16.84 -26.48 6.43
C ALA A 241 -15.43 -26.01 6.86
N LEU A 242 -15.02 -24.82 6.41
CA LEU A 242 -13.76 -24.20 6.84
C LEU A 242 -13.95 -23.47 8.17
N ARG A 243 -13.25 -23.94 9.21
CA ARG A 243 -13.12 -23.19 10.45
C ARG A 243 -12.03 -22.15 10.28
N LEU A 244 -12.45 -20.93 9.99
CA LEU A 244 -11.57 -19.78 9.95
C LEU A 244 -11.40 -19.22 11.38
N PRO A 245 -10.18 -18.79 11.76
CA PRO A 245 -9.99 -18.11 13.03
C PRO A 245 -10.77 -16.78 13.05
N ASP A 246 -11.04 -16.25 14.25
CA ASP A 246 -11.71 -14.96 14.37
C ASP A 246 -10.89 -13.88 13.67
N GLN A 247 -11.52 -13.27 12.67
CA GLN A 247 -10.94 -12.23 11.83
C GLN A 247 -11.25 -10.82 12.35
N LYS A 248 -11.97 -10.66 13.48
CA LYS A 248 -12.19 -9.32 14.05
C LYS A 248 -10.87 -8.58 14.19
N LEU A 249 -10.79 -7.40 13.58
CA LEU A 249 -9.65 -6.50 13.68
C LEU A 249 -9.44 -6.17 15.16
N ARG A 250 -8.40 -6.73 15.74
CA ARG A 250 -7.80 -6.21 16.96
C ARG A 250 -6.82 -5.14 16.54
N LEU A 251 -7.34 -3.94 16.28
CA LEU A 251 -6.49 -2.78 16.10
C LEU A 251 -5.77 -2.55 17.42
N GLY A 252 -4.44 -2.49 17.37
CA GLY A 252 -3.71 -1.93 18.49
C GLY A 252 -3.95 -0.42 18.55
N GLU A 253 -3.56 0.21 19.66
CA GLU A 253 -3.54 1.65 19.76
C GLU A 253 -2.38 2.23 18.92
N PRO A 254 -2.51 3.43 18.34
CA PRO A 254 -1.39 4.13 17.72
C PRO A 254 -0.26 4.32 18.74
N ARG A 255 0.96 3.98 18.35
CA ARG A 255 2.16 4.08 19.19
C ARG A 255 3.22 4.88 18.44
N PRO A 256 3.14 6.21 18.37
CA PRO A 256 4.18 6.98 17.69
C PRO A 256 5.52 6.78 18.41
N VAL A 257 6.62 6.82 17.64
CA VAL A 257 7.97 6.83 18.22
C VAL A 257 8.14 8.10 19.05
N THR A 258 8.47 7.95 20.33
CA THR A 258 8.79 9.08 21.21
C THR A 258 9.96 9.88 20.64
N LEU A 259 9.83 11.21 20.64
CA LEU A 259 10.86 12.12 20.14
C LEU A 259 11.64 12.74 21.31
N LYS A 260 12.95 12.86 21.13
CA LYS A 260 13.85 13.66 21.97
C LYS A 260 13.47 15.14 21.88
N THR A 261 13.84 15.90 22.89
CA THR A 261 13.96 17.35 22.74
C THR A 261 15.12 17.66 21.80
N TYR A 262 14.86 18.37 20.71
CA TYR A 262 15.87 18.86 19.79
C TYR A 262 15.80 20.39 19.71
N THR A 263 16.93 21.01 19.41
CA THR A 263 17.01 22.46 19.27
C THR A 263 16.21 22.92 18.06
N ASN A 264 15.43 23.99 18.22
CA ASN A 264 14.77 24.66 17.11
C ASN A 264 15.85 25.20 16.15
N GLU A 265 16.04 24.50 15.04
CA GLU A 265 16.89 24.94 13.94
C GLU A 265 16.05 25.60 12.83
N ASP A 266 16.69 26.42 12.01
CA ASP A 266 16.02 26.96 10.84
C ASP A 266 15.71 25.85 9.83
N PHE A 267 14.59 26.00 9.12
CA PHE A 267 14.08 24.99 8.19
C PHE A 267 15.10 24.61 7.12
N ARG A 268 15.96 25.54 6.68
CA ARG A 268 16.93 25.27 5.63
C ARG A 268 18.11 24.45 6.12
N THR A 269 18.60 24.73 7.32
CA THR A 269 19.61 23.89 7.98
C THR A 269 19.06 22.48 8.18
N TYR A 270 17.82 22.35 8.66
CA TYR A 270 17.14 21.06 8.78
C TYR A 270 17.00 20.35 7.43
N ILE A 271 16.49 21.03 6.39
CA ILE A 271 16.22 20.39 5.09
C ILE A 271 17.49 19.92 4.41
N ASN A 272 18.59 20.68 4.52
CA ASN A 272 19.89 20.29 3.96
C ASN A 272 20.43 19.04 4.65
N LYS A 273 20.45 19.03 6.00
CA LYS A 273 20.83 17.85 6.79
C LYS A 273 19.97 16.64 6.42
N ARG A 274 18.65 16.85 6.33
CA ARG A 274 17.67 15.83 5.93
C ARG A 274 17.95 15.29 4.53
N HIS A 275 18.23 16.14 3.55
CA HIS A 275 18.53 15.72 2.18
C HIS A 275 19.80 14.88 2.11
N ASP A 276 20.85 15.29 2.84
CA ASP A 276 22.11 14.57 2.87
C ASP A 276 21.96 13.18 3.51
N ILE A 277 21.27 13.09 4.65
CA ILE A 277 21.04 11.79 5.30
C ILE A 277 20.08 10.91 4.49
N ASN A 278 19.01 11.47 3.92
CA ASN A 278 18.04 10.72 3.13
C ASN A 278 18.62 10.17 1.83
N ARG A 279 19.85 10.54 1.43
CA ARG A 279 20.55 9.91 0.30
C ARG A 279 21.30 8.64 0.70
N ARG A 280 21.56 8.44 1.99
CA ARG A 280 22.28 7.28 2.54
C ARG A 280 21.41 6.03 2.61
N ASP A 281 22.01 4.89 2.98
CA ASP A 281 21.27 3.64 3.11
C ASP A 281 20.27 3.67 4.29
N ASN A 282 19.33 2.74 4.26
CA ASN A 282 18.23 2.70 5.23
C ASN A 282 18.69 2.56 6.68
N LEU A 283 19.73 1.77 6.95
CA LEU A 283 20.23 1.57 8.31
C LEU A 283 20.88 2.86 8.83
N GLU A 284 21.66 3.54 7.99
CA GLU A 284 22.24 4.84 8.34
C GLU A 284 21.17 5.91 8.62
N VAL A 285 20.10 5.96 7.82
CA VAL A 285 18.96 6.87 8.08
C VAL A 285 18.28 6.56 9.41
N ILE A 286 18.00 5.29 9.70
CA ILE A 286 17.39 4.86 10.97
C ILE A 286 18.27 5.24 12.16
N ARG A 287 19.58 4.97 12.07
CA ARG A 287 20.54 5.29 13.13
C ARG A 287 20.63 6.79 13.35
N PHE A 288 20.76 7.57 12.28
CA PHE A 288 20.78 9.02 12.38
C PHE A 288 19.50 9.56 13.03
N PHE A 289 18.33 9.03 12.66
CA PHE A 289 17.07 9.41 13.28
C PHE A 289 17.10 9.17 14.79
N HIS A 290 17.54 8.01 15.26
CA HIS A 290 17.62 7.76 16.70
C HIS A 290 18.69 8.59 17.38
N THR A 291 19.85 8.81 16.78
CA THR A 291 20.88 9.69 17.36
C THR A 291 20.34 11.11 17.61
N HIS A 292 19.53 11.67 16.70
CA HIS A 292 19.13 13.08 16.74
C HIS A 292 17.70 13.35 17.22
N TYR A 293 16.76 12.45 16.94
CA TYR A 293 15.32 12.70 17.11
C TYR A 293 14.59 11.60 17.87
N GLY A 294 14.88 10.31 17.64
CA GLY A 294 14.17 9.20 18.30
C GLY A 294 14.63 8.98 19.74
N ASP A 295 13.69 8.72 20.65
CA ASP A 295 13.95 8.49 22.07
C ASP A 295 13.52 7.10 22.56
N ALA A 296 13.95 6.06 21.85
CA ALA A 296 13.62 4.69 22.22
C ALA A 296 14.68 3.69 21.74
N PRO A 297 14.96 2.62 22.49
CA PRO A 297 15.71 1.50 21.97
C PRO A 297 14.94 0.85 20.82
N PHE A 298 15.67 0.32 19.84
CA PHE A 298 15.05 -0.20 18.63
C PHE A 298 15.78 -1.44 18.12
N ALA A 299 15.09 -2.20 17.27
CA ALA A 299 15.67 -3.29 16.51
C ALA A 299 15.52 -3.03 15.01
N VAL A 300 16.49 -3.51 14.22
CA VAL A 300 16.45 -3.49 12.76
C VAL A 300 16.50 -4.92 12.25
N VAL A 301 15.53 -5.29 11.43
CA VAL A 301 15.38 -6.61 10.83
C VAL A 301 15.78 -6.53 9.36
N ASN A 302 16.77 -7.32 8.97
CA ASN A 302 17.18 -7.48 7.59
C ASN A 302 16.84 -8.91 7.14
N LYS A 303 15.69 -9.06 6.48
CA LYS A 303 15.19 -10.36 6.01
C LYS A 303 16.09 -10.99 4.96
N LYS A 304 16.62 -10.17 4.03
CA LYS A 304 17.60 -10.61 3.02
C LYS A 304 18.86 -11.20 3.65
N ALA A 305 19.37 -10.57 4.71
CA ALA A 305 20.54 -11.06 5.45
C ALA A 305 20.19 -12.04 6.59
N LYS A 306 18.90 -12.37 6.77
CA LYS A 306 18.38 -13.26 7.81
C LYS A 306 18.89 -12.93 9.22
N LEU A 307 18.86 -11.65 9.57
CA LEU A 307 19.33 -11.18 10.87
C LEU A 307 18.44 -10.08 11.47
N ILE A 308 18.54 -9.94 12.78
CA ILE A 308 18.01 -8.83 13.57
C ILE A 308 19.16 -8.21 14.37
N GLN A 309 19.28 -6.88 14.33
CA GLN A 309 20.24 -6.09 15.09
C GLN A 309 19.50 -5.27 16.14
N PHE A 310 20.02 -5.22 17.36
CA PHE A 310 19.47 -4.45 18.47
C PHE A 310 20.32 -3.21 18.72
N PHE A 311 19.68 -2.07 18.95
CA PHE A 311 20.34 -0.79 19.12
C PHE A 311 19.87 -0.07 20.39
N ARG A 312 20.78 0.70 20.98
CA ARG A 312 20.47 1.69 22.01
C ARG A 312 19.74 2.90 21.41
N VAL A 313 19.20 3.73 22.28
CA VAL A 313 18.56 5.02 21.96
C VAL A 313 19.48 5.99 21.19
N ASP A 314 20.80 5.83 21.29
CA ASP A 314 21.78 6.67 20.56
C ASP A 314 22.17 6.12 19.17
N GLY A 315 21.66 4.94 18.80
CA GLY A 315 21.99 4.27 17.54
C GLY A 315 23.24 3.40 17.58
N GLN A 316 23.83 3.14 18.76
CA GLN A 316 24.89 2.16 18.95
C GLN A 316 24.32 0.73 18.91
N GLU A 317 24.93 -0.15 18.10
CA GLU A 317 24.56 -1.58 18.06
C GLU A 317 24.96 -2.27 19.37
N LEU A 318 24.01 -3.01 19.95
CA LEU A 318 24.19 -3.82 21.16
C LEU A 318 24.51 -5.27 20.82
N SER A 319 23.73 -5.86 19.91
CA SER A 319 23.81 -7.27 19.56
C SER A 319 23.16 -7.55 18.20
N ARG A 320 23.43 -8.75 17.69
CA ARG A 320 22.81 -9.28 16.48
C ARG A 320 22.46 -10.75 16.65
N ASN A 321 21.36 -11.18 16.07
CA ASN A 321 20.86 -12.54 16.14
C ASN A 321 20.32 -13.01 14.79
N ALA A 322 20.33 -14.32 14.56
CA ALA A 322 19.72 -14.91 13.38
C ALA A 322 18.18 -14.88 13.47
N ILE A 323 17.53 -14.78 12.31
CA ILE A 323 16.08 -14.95 12.17
C ILE A 323 15.78 -16.00 11.11
N GLU A 324 14.60 -16.62 11.20
CA GLU A 324 14.03 -17.40 10.11
C GLU A 324 12.89 -16.63 9.46
N THR A 325 12.93 -16.54 8.13
CA THR A 325 11.83 -16.08 7.29
C THR A 325 11.05 -17.31 6.79
N TYR A 326 9.83 -17.12 6.29
CA TYR A 326 9.02 -18.22 5.74
C TYR A 326 8.50 -17.86 4.34
N PRO A 327 8.19 -18.84 3.48
CA PRO A 327 7.67 -18.58 2.14
C PRO A 327 6.44 -17.68 2.17
N GLY A 328 6.43 -16.66 1.33
CA GLY A 328 5.43 -15.60 1.34
C GLY A 328 5.79 -14.42 2.24
N ASP A 329 6.80 -14.51 3.10
CA ASP A 329 7.28 -13.39 3.92
C ASP A 329 8.11 -12.35 3.15
N GLU A 330 8.72 -12.80 2.05
CA GLU A 330 9.51 -12.02 1.09
C GLU A 330 8.62 -11.20 0.13
N LEU A 331 7.45 -11.75 -0.20
CA LEU A 331 6.42 -11.14 -1.04
C LEU A 331 5.29 -10.52 -0.21
N ASN A 332 5.20 -10.85 1.08
CA ASN A 332 4.26 -10.26 2.04
C ASN A 332 4.47 -8.75 2.03
N SER A 333 3.48 -8.11 1.48
CA SER A 333 2.94 -6.78 1.68
C SER A 333 3.21 -5.99 2.97
N GLY A 334 3.87 -6.60 3.95
CA GLY A 334 4.17 -6.03 5.25
C GLY A 334 5.54 -6.44 5.77
N GLY A 335 6.53 -6.74 4.94
CA GLY A 335 7.89 -6.86 5.44
C GLY A 335 8.36 -5.53 5.99
N ALA A 336 8.74 -4.64 5.08
CA ALA A 336 9.43 -3.42 5.42
C ALA A 336 8.51 -2.30 5.92
N GLY A 337 9.01 -1.52 6.88
CA GLY A 337 8.26 -0.44 7.50
C GLY A 337 8.59 -0.28 8.98
N ILE A 338 7.73 0.48 9.65
CA ILE A 338 7.83 0.80 11.07
C ILE A 338 6.80 -0.06 11.84
N TYR A 339 7.28 -0.73 12.88
CA TYR A 339 6.49 -1.65 13.69
C TYR A 339 6.75 -1.48 15.18
N HIS A 340 5.80 -1.97 15.98
CA HIS A 340 5.95 -2.16 17.42
C HIS A 340 5.84 -3.63 17.77
N PHE A 341 6.78 -4.10 18.59
CA PHE A 341 6.71 -5.45 19.12
C PHE A 341 5.48 -5.63 20.02
N THR A 342 4.70 -6.69 19.79
CA THR A 342 3.53 -7.01 20.59
C THR A 342 3.75 -8.24 21.46
N SER A 343 4.15 -9.35 20.85
CA SER A 343 4.27 -10.65 21.53
C SER A 343 5.17 -11.61 20.75
N GLN A 344 5.61 -12.66 21.44
CA GLN A 344 6.37 -13.76 20.85
C GLN A 344 5.78 -15.08 21.31
N GLN A 345 5.48 -15.99 20.39
CA GLN A 345 4.90 -17.30 20.67
C GLN A 345 5.56 -18.35 19.77
N ASP A 346 6.08 -19.43 20.36
CA ASP A 346 6.72 -20.53 19.63
C ASP A 346 7.81 -20.05 18.65
N GLY A 347 8.59 -19.05 19.09
CA GLY A 347 9.63 -18.39 18.30
C GLY A 347 9.12 -17.37 17.27
N PHE A 348 7.82 -17.33 16.95
CA PHE A 348 7.25 -16.31 16.07
C PHE A 348 7.13 -14.97 16.79
N VAL A 349 7.64 -13.92 16.14
CA VAL A 349 7.51 -12.53 16.57
C VAL A 349 6.30 -11.91 15.89
N PHE A 350 5.40 -11.36 16.70
CA PHE A 350 4.23 -10.61 16.25
C PHE A 350 4.50 -9.12 16.41
N LEU A 351 4.22 -8.38 15.34
CA LEU A 351 4.48 -6.95 15.22
C LEU A 351 3.19 -6.22 14.83
N GLN A 352 2.95 -5.08 15.45
CA GLN A 352 1.91 -4.13 15.05
C GLN A 352 2.48 -3.13 14.04
N ALA A 353 1.88 -3.03 12.87
CA ALA A 353 2.25 -2.06 11.84
C ALA A 353 1.82 -0.63 12.21
N GLU A 354 2.68 0.36 11.99
CA GLU A 354 2.36 1.78 12.25
C GLU A 354 1.17 2.30 11.41
N ARG A 355 1.07 1.88 10.13
CA ARG A 355 0.10 2.43 9.18
C ARG A 355 -1.35 2.06 9.48
N ASP A 356 -1.60 0.78 9.68
CA ASP A 356 -2.94 0.19 9.75
C ASP A 356 -3.25 -0.45 11.10
N LEU A 357 -2.30 -0.37 12.04
CA LEU A 357 -2.40 -0.89 13.40
C LEU A 357 -2.68 -2.39 13.47
N GLN A 358 -2.49 -3.12 12.37
CA GLN A 358 -2.71 -4.55 12.32
C GLN A 358 -1.51 -5.29 12.93
N ILE A 359 -1.81 -6.32 13.72
CA ILE A 359 -0.83 -7.23 14.29
C ILE A 359 -0.61 -8.39 13.33
N ARG A 360 0.65 -8.64 12.97
CA ARG A 360 1.06 -9.63 11.97
C ARG A 360 2.24 -10.43 12.49
N ALA A 361 2.29 -11.74 12.21
CA ALA A 361 3.52 -12.51 12.39
C ALA A 361 4.56 -12.00 11.36
N ALA A 362 5.77 -11.69 11.82
CA ALA A 362 6.77 -11.00 11.00
C ALA A 362 8.00 -11.85 10.66
N PHE A 363 8.51 -12.63 11.60
CA PHE A 363 9.67 -13.53 11.44
C PHE A 363 9.75 -14.46 12.67
N LYS A 364 10.65 -15.45 12.65
CA LYS A 364 11.01 -16.22 13.84
C LYS A 364 12.38 -15.86 14.38
N THR A 365 12.53 -15.87 15.69
CA THR A 365 13.84 -15.78 16.34
C THR A 365 13.77 -16.35 17.75
N ASN A 366 14.94 -16.75 18.29
CA ASN A 366 15.12 -17.07 19.70
C ASN A 366 15.52 -15.85 20.54
N ALA A 367 15.82 -14.71 19.89
CA ALA A 367 16.09 -13.47 20.59
C ALA A 367 14.83 -12.97 21.31
N SER A 368 15.02 -12.42 22.51
CA SER A 368 13.94 -11.79 23.28
C SER A 368 13.82 -10.32 22.89
N LEU A 369 12.60 -9.87 22.60
CA LEU A 369 12.29 -8.46 22.34
C LEU A 369 11.58 -7.87 23.57
N SER A 370 11.98 -6.66 23.99
CA SER A 370 11.29 -5.99 25.09
C SER A 370 9.91 -5.52 24.63
N ARG A 371 8.93 -5.57 25.53
CA ARG A 371 7.59 -5.03 25.30
C ARG A 371 7.69 -3.60 24.76
N ASP A 372 6.90 -3.30 23.73
CA ASP A 372 6.81 -1.99 23.09
C ASP A 372 8.07 -1.52 22.34
N MET A 373 9.07 -2.38 22.15
CA MET A 373 10.25 -2.10 21.31
C MET A 373 9.83 -1.74 19.88
N ILE A 374 10.45 -0.70 19.32
CA ILE A 374 10.26 -0.33 17.92
C ILE A 374 11.10 -1.27 17.06
N VAL A 375 10.48 -1.83 16.03
CA VAL A 375 11.13 -2.75 15.09
C VAL A 375 11.03 -2.15 13.70
N TYR A 376 12.18 -1.86 13.10
CA TYR A 376 12.27 -1.43 11.71
C TYR A 376 12.61 -2.63 10.85
N VAL A 377 11.80 -2.90 9.85
CA VAL A 377 12.10 -3.96 8.89
C VAL A 377 12.59 -3.32 7.60
N LEU A 378 13.77 -3.73 7.13
CA LEU A 378 14.39 -3.17 5.94
C LEU A 378 13.72 -3.69 4.66
N PRO A 379 13.59 -2.84 3.61
CA PRO A 379 13.13 -3.28 2.30
C PRO A 379 14.19 -4.14 1.59
N GLU A 380 13.74 -5.14 0.84
CA GLU A 380 14.63 -5.99 0.03
C GLU A 380 14.96 -5.37 -1.33
N THR A 381 14.12 -4.44 -1.79
CA THR A 381 14.27 -3.72 -3.06
C THR A 381 14.63 -2.26 -2.83
N ALA A 382 15.31 -1.65 -3.81
CA ALA A 382 15.65 -0.23 -3.80
C ALA A 382 14.44 0.69 -4.08
N ASP A 383 13.27 0.13 -4.39
CA ASP A 383 12.05 0.88 -4.70
C ASP A 383 11.40 1.51 -3.46
N HIS A 384 11.87 1.15 -2.26
CA HIS A 384 11.37 1.62 -0.98
C HIS A 384 12.51 1.99 -0.06
N ARG A 385 12.29 2.99 0.80
CA ARG A 385 13.32 3.45 1.72
C ARG A 385 12.74 4.13 2.95
N PHE A 386 13.54 4.15 4.00
CA PHE A 386 13.33 5.01 5.15
C PHE A 386 13.84 6.42 4.83
N ARG A 387 13.12 7.41 5.32
CA ARG A 387 13.44 8.84 5.21
C ARG A 387 13.08 9.54 6.49
N ILE A 388 13.82 10.58 6.82
CA ILE A 388 13.41 11.55 7.82
C ILE A 388 12.50 12.56 7.14
N ARG A 389 11.37 12.89 7.76
CA ARG A 389 10.41 13.90 7.34
C ARG A 389 9.63 14.39 8.56
N ASN A 390 9.46 15.71 8.70
CA ASN A 390 8.94 16.38 9.90
C ASN A 390 9.63 15.92 11.20
N HIS A 391 10.95 15.71 11.18
CA HIS A 391 11.72 15.17 12.31
C HIS A 391 11.27 13.77 12.78
N ARG A 392 10.50 13.05 11.94
CA ARG A 392 10.08 11.67 12.17
C ARG A 392 10.70 10.76 11.14
N LEU A 393 10.94 9.53 11.53
CA LEU A 393 11.26 8.48 10.57
C LEU A 393 9.97 8.10 9.83
N THR A 394 10.06 7.97 8.53
CA THR A 394 8.96 7.57 7.64
C THR A 394 9.45 6.49 6.70
N PHE A 395 8.58 5.54 6.38
CA PHE A 395 8.83 4.55 5.34
C PHE A 395 7.97 4.82 4.11
N GLY A 396 8.58 4.88 2.92
CA GLY A 396 7.90 5.26 1.69
C GLY A 396 8.56 4.71 0.43
N ALA A 397 7.98 5.01 -0.73
CA ALA A 397 8.60 4.70 -2.02
C ALA A 397 9.87 5.55 -2.23
N ALA A 398 10.92 4.94 -2.78
CA ALA A 398 12.18 5.62 -3.08
C ALA A 398 12.01 6.65 -4.22
N LYS A 399 11.21 6.32 -5.23
CA LYS A 399 10.79 7.28 -6.27
C LYS A 399 9.48 7.96 -5.87
N VAL A 400 9.25 9.15 -6.41
CA VAL A 400 8.06 9.96 -6.18
C VAL A 400 6.81 9.21 -6.65
N PHE A 401 6.12 8.61 -5.67
CA PHE A 401 4.91 7.79 -5.65
C PHE A 401 4.42 7.03 -6.91
N ARG A 402 4.16 5.73 -6.69
CA ARG A 402 2.78 5.22 -6.62
C ARG A 402 2.61 4.48 -5.30
N ASN A 403 1.59 4.82 -4.50
CA ASN A 403 1.26 4.05 -3.30
C ASN A 403 0.91 2.61 -3.72
N ARG A 404 1.87 1.70 -3.61
CA ARG A 404 1.60 0.26 -3.70
C ARG A 404 0.97 -0.17 -2.38
N LEU A 405 -0.24 -0.71 -2.44
CA LEU A 405 -0.94 -1.21 -1.24
C LEU A 405 -0.06 -2.20 -0.48
N ALA A 406 0.75 -2.99 -1.20
CA ALA A 406 1.75 -3.97 -0.73
C ALA A 406 2.85 -3.46 0.24
N TYR A 407 2.79 -2.26 0.82
CA TYR A 407 3.83 -1.82 1.75
C TYR A 407 3.23 -1.09 2.95
N ASN A 408 3.85 -1.27 4.12
CA ASN A 408 3.49 -0.60 5.37
C ASN A 408 4.09 0.81 5.43
N TYR A 409 3.69 1.66 4.47
CA TYR A 409 4.12 3.05 4.44
C TYR A 409 3.67 3.81 5.68
N SER A 410 4.54 4.66 6.20
CA SER A 410 4.19 5.47 7.36
C SER A 410 2.97 6.34 7.06
N PRO A 411 2.06 6.51 8.04
CA PRO A 411 0.94 7.40 7.90
C PRO A 411 1.42 8.85 7.73
N MET A 412 0.57 9.68 7.13
CA MET A 412 0.83 11.10 6.98
C MET A 412 0.90 11.77 8.36
N ASN A 413 1.95 12.54 8.62
CA ASN A 413 2.03 13.33 9.85
C ASN A 413 1.20 14.61 9.72
N ARG A 414 0.09 14.66 10.45
CA ARG A 414 -0.83 15.80 10.48
C ARG A 414 -0.57 16.76 11.64
N GLU A 415 0.47 16.52 12.43
CA GLU A 415 0.86 17.47 13.47
C GLU A 415 1.34 18.76 12.83
N PHE A 416 0.87 19.88 13.40
CA PHE A 416 1.27 21.21 12.97
C PHE A 416 2.34 21.74 13.92
N LYS A 417 3.34 22.43 13.36
CA LYS A 417 4.26 23.25 14.14
C LYS A 417 4.04 24.71 13.80
N THR A 418 3.91 25.55 14.82
CA THR A 418 3.93 27.00 14.62
C THR A 418 5.28 27.42 14.04
N VAL A 419 5.28 28.43 13.18
CA VAL A 419 6.51 28.95 12.58
C VAL A 419 6.69 30.42 12.89
N LYS A 420 7.94 30.86 12.85
CA LYS A 420 8.33 32.25 12.77
C LYS A 420 9.05 32.48 11.44
N ILE A 421 8.48 33.31 10.58
CA ILE A 421 9.04 33.66 9.28
C ILE A 421 9.69 35.05 9.38
N LYS A 422 10.97 35.14 9.00
CA LYS A 422 11.71 36.40 8.90
C LYS A 422 12.11 36.62 7.46
N VAL A 423 12.04 37.87 7.00
CA VAL A 423 12.44 38.25 5.65
C VAL A 423 13.51 39.35 5.71
N ASP A 424 14.63 39.13 5.04
CA ASP A 424 15.74 40.06 4.89
C ASP A 424 15.61 40.88 3.60
N ILE A 425 14.47 41.58 3.50
CA ILE A 425 14.24 42.57 2.44
C ILE A 425 13.40 43.71 3.02
N ASP A 426 13.80 44.94 2.72
CA ASP A 426 13.01 46.11 3.09
C ASP A 426 11.93 46.39 2.04
N ASP A 427 10.93 45.50 2.00
CA ASP A 427 9.78 45.60 1.10
C ASP A 427 8.50 45.24 1.84
N ASN A 428 7.56 46.19 1.92
CA ASN A 428 6.34 46.00 2.70
C ASN A 428 5.44 44.88 2.14
N PHE A 429 5.40 44.73 0.82
CA PHE A 429 4.64 43.66 0.18
C PHE A 429 5.21 42.29 0.59
N ALA A 430 6.53 42.11 0.47
CA ALA A 430 7.20 40.87 0.85
C ALA A 430 7.03 40.53 2.34
N LYS A 431 7.10 41.54 3.23
CA LYS A 431 6.89 41.37 4.68
C LYS A 431 5.46 40.92 4.99
N ILE A 432 4.44 41.57 4.42
CA ILE A 432 3.03 41.19 4.63
C ILE A 432 2.74 39.81 4.02
N TYR A 433 3.31 39.52 2.85
CA TYR A 433 3.17 38.23 2.19
C TYR A 433 3.72 37.09 3.06
N ALA A 434 4.93 37.24 3.60
CA ALA A 434 5.53 36.26 4.49
C ALA A 434 4.78 36.13 5.83
N GLN A 435 4.29 37.23 6.39
CA GLN A 435 3.44 37.21 7.58
C GLN A 435 2.15 36.43 7.33
N ALA A 436 1.51 36.61 6.17
CA ALA A 436 0.32 35.85 5.80
C ALA A 436 0.59 34.35 5.70
N LEU A 437 1.75 33.92 5.16
CA LEU A 437 2.15 32.52 5.19
C LEU A 437 2.27 32.03 6.64
N GLN A 438 2.95 32.77 7.50
CA GLN A 438 3.08 32.42 8.91
C GLN A 438 1.72 32.20 9.60
N ASP A 439 0.80 33.17 9.44
CA ASP A 439 -0.47 33.19 10.16
C ASP A 439 -1.47 32.14 9.64
N GLU A 440 -1.42 31.83 8.34
CA GLU A 440 -2.38 30.90 7.71
C GLU A 440 -1.88 29.45 7.67
N LYS A 441 -0.68 29.15 8.20
CA LYS A 441 -0.06 27.82 8.12
C LYS A 441 -0.99 26.68 8.52
N THR A 442 -1.56 26.73 9.72
CA THR A 442 -2.43 25.64 10.23
C THR A 442 -3.68 25.47 9.37
N THR A 443 -4.29 26.58 8.93
CA THR A 443 -5.47 26.56 8.07
C THR A 443 -5.16 25.96 6.70
N LEU A 444 -4.06 26.37 6.08
CA LEU A 444 -3.64 25.91 4.76
C LEU A 444 -3.19 24.44 4.79
N MET A 445 -2.47 23.99 5.81
CA MET A 445 -2.11 22.57 5.97
C MET A 445 -3.37 21.68 6.02
N GLY A 446 -4.37 22.10 6.80
CA GLY A 446 -5.65 21.38 6.91
C GLY A 446 -6.44 21.36 5.60
N LEU A 447 -6.59 22.51 4.93
CA LEU A 447 -7.36 22.62 3.68
C LEU A 447 -6.71 21.86 2.52
N LEU A 448 -5.39 21.92 2.41
CA LEU A 448 -4.65 21.34 1.29
C LEU A 448 -4.27 19.87 1.53
N ASN A 449 -4.43 19.39 2.77
CA ASN A 449 -3.98 18.11 3.27
C ASN A 449 -2.50 17.89 2.90
N ILE A 450 -1.63 18.72 3.46
CA ILE A 450 -0.16 18.70 3.32
C ILE A 450 0.51 18.69 4.70
N GLU A 451 1.73 18.17 4.79
CA GLU A 451 2.49 18.10 6.04
C GLU A 451 3.36 19.35 6.29
N ASP A 452 4.00 19.42 7.47
CA ASP A 452 4.79 20.57 7.89
C ASP A 452 5.98 20.89 6.96
N ASP A 453 6.80 19.89 6.63
CA ASP A 453 7.94 20.02 5.71
C ASP A 453 7.48 20.42 4.30
N GLU A 454 6.34 19.88 3.84
CA GLU A 454 5.75 20.27 2.55
C GLU A 454 5.27 21.71 2.58
N TYR A 455 4.59 22.11 3.65
CA TYR A 455 4.14 23.47 3.83
C TYR A 455 5.32 24.45 3.78
N ASN A 456 6.38 24.19 4.55
CA ASN A 456 7.55 25.09 4.63
C ASN A 456 8.28 25.16 3.27
N MET A 457 8.42 24.03 2.56
CA MET A 457 8.97 24.00 1.20
C MET A 457 8.11 24.81 0.20
N LEU A 458 6.78 24.66 0.28
CA LEU A 458 5.85 25.39 -0.59
C LEU A 458 5.79 26.88 -0.24
N ALA A 459 5.96 27.25 1.03
CA ALA A 459 6.08 28.62 1.49
C ALA A 459 7.36 29.27 0.92
N GLU A 460 8.51 28.57 0.99
CA GLU A 460 9.75 29.02 0.34
C GLU A 460 9.57 29.20 -1.17
N PHE A 461 8.98 28.21 -1.85
CA PHE A 461 8.71 28.32 -3.28
C PHE A 461 7.77 29.49 -3.61
N ALA A 462 6.65 29.61 -2.90
CA ALA A 462 5.66 30.67 -3.10
C ALA A 462 6.25 32.06 -2.85
N PHE A 463 7.18 32.21 -1.90
CA PHE A 463 7.92 33.46 -1.71
C PHE A 463 8.92 33.69 -2.85
N GLY A 464 9.73 32.68 -3.17
CA GLY A 464 10.80 32.79 -4.16
C GLY A 464 10.33 33.06 -5.58
N VAL A 465 9.15 32.56 -5.97
CA VAL A 465 8.60 32.76 -7.33
C VAL A 465 8.32 34.22 -7.66
N MET A 466 8.13 35.09 -6.67
CA MET A 466 7.97 36.53 -6.90
C MET A 466 9.20 37.18 -7.55
N SER A 467 10.39 36.63 -7.34
CA SER A 467 11.65 37.17 -7.86
C SER A 467 11.74 37.13 -9.39
N PRO A 468 11.66 35.96 -10.06
CA PRO A 468 11.69 35.92 -11.53
C PRO A 468 10.45 36.51 -12.18
N GLU A 469 9.28 36.46 -11.54
CA GLU A 469 8.01 36.89 -12.15
C GLU A 469 7.86 38.41 -12.19
N THR A 470 8.12 39.09 -11.06
CA THR A 470 7.86 40.52 -10.95
C THR A 470 8.95 41.30 -10.22
N ASN A 471 10.05 40.64 -9.82
CA ASN A 471 11.04 41.22 -8.91
C ASN A 471 10.35 41.78 -7.65
N PHE A 472 9.50 40.97 -7.02
CA PHE A 472 8.68 41.37 -5.86
C PHE A 472 7.79 42.60 -6.16
N GLY A 473 7.12 42.62 -7.31
CA GLY A 473 6.24 43.71 -7.75
C GLY A 473 6.96 44.95 -8.31
N LYS A 474 8.30 44.98 -8.33
CA LYS A 474 9.10 46.15 -8.75
C LYS A 474 9.34 46.24 -10.26
N ASN A 475 9.11 45.17 -11.01
CA ASN A 475 9.34 45.14 -12.46
C ASN A 475 8.41 46.15 -13.18
N TRP A 476 8.99 47.10 -13.91
CA TRP A 476 8.26 48.13 -14.65
C TRP A 476 7.24 47.54 -15.64
N LYS A 477 7.54 46.39 -16.26
CA LYS A 477 6.60 45.68 -17.16
C LYS A 477 5.35 45.19 -16.41
N TYR A 478 5.50 44.80 -15.15
CA TYR A 478 4.38 44.42 -14.29
C TYR A 478 3.56 45.67 -13.88
N ARG A 479 4.22 46.76 -13.47
CA ARG A 479 3.53 48.01 -13.12
C ARG A 479 2.76 48.60 -14.30
N LEU A 480 3.30 48.52 -15.52
CA LEU A 480 2.59 48.94 -16.74
C LEU A 480 1.37 48.05 -17.05
N LYS A 481 1.46 46.73 -16.79
CA LYS A 481 0.32 45.80 -16.94
C LYS A 481 -0.82 46.06 -15.95
N GLU A 482 -0.48 46.51 -14.75
CA GLU A 482 -1.45 46.90 -13.71
C GLU A 482 -2.12 48.24 -14.02
N LEU A 483 -1.40 49.19 -14.63
CA LEU A 483 -1.90 50.55 -14.94
C LEU A 483 -2.83 50.60 -16.16
N ALA A 484 -2.71 49.67 -17.12
CA ALA A 484 -3.54 49.66 -18.32
C ALA A 484 -4.00 48.24 -18.74
N PRO A 485 -4.89 47.59 -17.97
CA PRO A 485 -5.35 46.22 -18.25
C PRO A 485 -6.02 46.07 -19.62
N VAL A 486 -6.78 47.09 -20.04
CA VAL A 486 -7.54 47.14 -21.29
C VAL A 486 -6.62 47.22 -22.52
N ALA A 487 -5.51 47.96 -22.43
CA ALA A 487 -4.56 48.08 -23.52
C ALA A 487 -3.85 46.76 -23.85
N ILE A 488 -3.61 45.92 -22.85
CA ILE A 488 -2.97 44.60 -23.02
C ILE A 488 -3.97 43.54 -23.52
N ALA A 489 -5.24 43.62 -23.10
CA ALA A 489 -6.29 42.77 -23.62
C ALA A 489 -6.52 43.02 -25.12
N LEU A 490 -6.51 44.29 -25.54
CA LEU A 490 -6.55 44.72 -26.95
C LEU A 490 -5.30 44.28 -27.73
N LEU A 491 -4.09 44.41 -27.18
CA LEU A 491 -2.84 44.02 -27.83
C LEU A 491 -2.66 42.50 -28.00
N LYS A 492 -3.25 41.68 -27.11
CA LYS A 492 -3.16 40.21 -27.19
C LYS A 492 -4.23 39.57 -28.07
N GLY A 493 -5.21 40.35 -28.58
CA GLY A 493 -6.26 39.85 -29.46
C GLY A 493 -7.38 39.05 -28.75
N ASN A 494 -7.46 39.10 -27.42
CA ASN A 494 -8.42 38.31 -26.62
C ASN A 494 -9.78 39.01 -26.36
N GLY A 495 -10.04 40.16 -26.98
CA GLY A 495 -11.24 40.96 -26.66
C GLY A 495 -11.21 41.52 -25.23
N LEU A 496 -12.38 41.74 -24.61
CA LEU A 496 -12.52 42.20 -23.22
C LEU A 496 -12.43 41.08 -22.18
N ASP A 497 -12.26 39.83 -22.60
CA ASP A 497 -12.16 38.69 -21.70
C ASP A 497 -10.74 38.58 -21.13
N THR A 498 -10.61 38.86 -19.83
CA THR A 498 -9.32 38.93 -19.15
C THR A 498 -9.10 37.77 -18.19
N ASP A 499 -10.00 36.78 -18.18
CA ASP A 499 -10.02 35.72 -17.19
C ASP A 499 -8.82 34.76 -17.34
N GLU A 500 -8.25 34.57 -18.52
CA GLU A 500 -7.09 33.68 -18.71
C GLU A 500 -5.73 34.32 -18.40
N ASN A 501 -5.68 35.61 -18.05
CA ASN A 501 -4.41 36.30 -17.81
C ASN A 501 -3.85 36.01 -16.40
N SER A 502 -2.54 35.80 -16.31
CA SER A 502 -1.78 35.82 -15.05
C SER A 502 -1.98 37.14 -14.29
N ARG A 503 -2.18 37.07 -12.97
CA ARG A 503 -2.44 38.24 -12.10
C ARG A 503 -1.50 38.27 -10.89
N GLY A 504 -1.31 39.48 -10.35
CA GLY A 504 -0.57 39.73 -9.10
C GLY A 504 0.95 39.54 -9.20
N PRO A 505 1.70 39.83 -8.12
CA PRO A 505 3.16 39.74 -8.11
C PRO A 505 3.73 38.33 -8.31
N THR A 506 2.92 37.29 -8.11
CA THR A 506 3.30 35.89 -8.37
C THR A 506 2.88 35.42 -9.76
N GLN A 507 2.04 36.16 -10.49
CA GLN A 507 1.60 35.83 -11.85
C GLN A 507 0.86 34.48 -11.96
N ILE A 508 0.18 34.02 -10.90
CA ILE A 508 -0.63 32.79 -10.96
C ILE A 508 -1.82 32.95 -11.92
N LYS A 509 -2.19 31.84 -12.59
CA LYS A 509 -3.25 31.82 -13.62
C LYS A 509 -4.64 31.49 -13.07
N ARG A 510 -4.69 30.79 -11.93
CA ARG A 510 -5.94 30.36 -11.29
C ARG A 510 -5.79 30.32 -9.78
N ILE A 511 -6.89 30.55 -9.07
CA ILE A 511 -7.00 30.35 -7.62
C ILE A 511 -7.60 28.95 -7.41
N PRO A 512 -7.00 28.08 -6.58
CA PRO A 512 -7.60 26.78 -6.29
C PRO A 512 -9.00 26.91 -5.67
N GLN A 513 -9.93 26.04 -6.08
CA GLN A 513 -11.34 26.10 -5.68
C GLN A 513 -11.53 26.10 -4.15
N VAL A 514 -10.74 25.28 -3.43
CA VAL A 514 -10.78 25.20 -1.97
C VAL A 514 -10.45 26.55 -1.28
N ILE A 515 -9.65 27.40 -1.93
CA ILE A 515 -9.32 28.74 -1.44
C ILE A 515 -10.45 29.72 -1.76
N ILE A 516 -11.01 29.66 -2.98
CA ILE A 516 -12.18 30.47 -3.37
C ILE A 516 -13.32 30.21 -2.39
N GLU A 517 -13.62 28.96 -2.07
CA GLU A 517 -14.71 28.60 -1.18
C GLU A 517 -14.50 29.08 0.25
N LYS A 518 -13.27 28.94 0.76
CA LYS A 518 -12.90 29.29 2.14
C LYS A 518 -12.78 30.80 2.35
N TYR A 519 -12.07 31.50 1.47
CA TYR A 519 -11.70 32.90 1.63
C TYR A 519 -12.57 33.85 0.81
N LYS A 520 -13.47 33.33 -0.04
CA LYS A 520 -14.29 34.12 -0.99
C LYS A 520 -13.42 35.01 -1.89
N MET A 521 -12.26 34.47 -2.28
CA MET A 521 -11.23 35.19 -3.02
C MET A 521 -11.52 35.21 -4.52
N GLU A 522 -11.33 36.37 -5.13
CA GLU A 522 -11.42 36.61 -6.57
C GLU A 522 -10.03 36.92 -7.17
N LYS A 523 -9.92 36.88 -8.50
CA LYS A 523 -8.63 37.16 -9.19
C LYS A 523 -8.11 38.58 -8.98
N SER A 524 -9.00 39.54 -8.75
CA SER A 524 -8.69 40.93 -8.41
C SER A 524 -7.92 41.05 -7.09
N ASP A 525 -8.18 40.14 -6.14
CA ASP A 525 -7.57 40.15 -4.81
C ASP A 525 -6.08 39.77 -4.84
N LEU A 526 -5.58 39.19 -5.94
CA LEU A 526 -4.18 38.77 -6.07
C LEU A 526 -3.17 39.92 -6.09
N LYS A 527 -3.65 41.18 -6.06
CA LYS A 527 -2.81 42.36 -5.82
C LYS A 527 -2.53 42.61 -4.34
N ASP A 528 -3.39 42.08 -3.46
CA ASP A 528 -3.19 42.12 -2.01
C ASP A 528 -2.13 41.06 -1.60
N PRO A 529 -1.10 41.43 -0.82
CA PRO A 529 -0.03 40.52 -0.42
C PRO A 529 -0.53 39.30 0.35
N LYS A 530 -1.57 39.44 1.21
CA LYS A 530 -2.10 38.32 1.98
C LYS A 530 -2.82 37.33 1.07
N SER A 531 -3.72 37.83 0.22
CA SER A 531 -4.44 37.00 -0.76
C SER A 531 -3.50 36.32 -1.75
N ALA A 532 -2.49 37.04 -2.25
CA ALA A 532 -1.48 36.49 -3.14
C ALA A 532 -0.69 35.34 -2.47
N ALA A 533 -0.34 35.47 -1.19
CA ALA A 533 0.39 34.44 -0.45
C ALA A 533 -0.40 33.14 -0.33
N ILE A 534 -1.64 33.26 0.15
CA ILE A 534 -2.58 32.15 0.32
C ILE A 534 -2.81 31.42 -1.02
N ALA A 535 -3.14 32.17 -2.07
CA ALA A 535 -3.45 31.60 -3.38
C ALA A 535 -2.23 30.95 -4.03
N THR A 536 -1.03 31.55 -3.92
CA THR A 536 0.18 31.03 -4.53
C THR A 536 0.67 29.76 -3.84
N LEU A 537 0.62 29.68 -2.52
CA LEU A 537 0.95 28.45 -1.80
C LEU A 537 -0.01 27.31 -2.17
N ALA A 538 -1.32 27.59 -2.19
CA ALA A 538 -2.32 26.59 -2.57
C ALA A 538 -2.16 26.13 -4.03
N PHE A 539 -1.89 27.04 -4.95
CA PHE A 539 -1.62 26.71 -6.35
C PHE A 539 -0.35 25.86 -6.47
N SER A 540 0.69 26.18 -5.70
CA SER A 540 1.93 25.40 -5.65
C SER A 540 1.71 23.99 -5.08
N ALA A 541 0.80 23.82 -4.12
CA ALA A 541 0.41 22.51 -3.59
C ALA A 541 -0.29 21.64 -4.65
N ASP A 542 -1.18 22.23 -5.46
CA ASP A 542 -1.78 21.56 -6.63
C ASP A 542 -0.71 21.10 -7.62
N LEU A 543 0.23 21.99 -7.95
CA LEU A 543 1.34 21.67 -8.86
C LEU A 543 2.25 20.57 -8.30
N LEU A 544 2.47 20.53 -6.98
CA LEU A 544 3.25 19.46 -6.35
C LEU A 544 2.57 18.11 -6.53
N LYS A 545 1.23 18.04 -6.36
CA LYS A 545 0.46 16.82 -6.64
C LYS A 545 0.62 16.38 -8.09
N ASP A 546 0.52 17.32 -9.03
CA ASP A 546 0.72 17.06 -10.45
C ASP A 546 2.15 16.57 -10.76
N LEU A 547 3.16 17.21 -10.17
CA LEU A 547 4.57 16.82 -10.32
C LEU A 547 4.78 15.39 -9.87
N ARG A 548 4.23 15.01 -8.70
CA ARG A 548 4.34 13.63 -8.21
C ARG A 548 3.71 12.61 -9.15
N ASN A 549 2.64 12.96 -9.85
CA ASN A 549 1.97 12.07 -10.81
C ASN A 549 2.78 11.82 -12.08
N VAL A 550 3.66 12.74 -12.47
CA VAL A 550 4.49 12.63 -13.68
C VAL A 550 5.97 12.38 -13.42
N ALA A 551 6.43 12.50 -12.16
CA ALA A 551 7.84 12.39 -11.78
C ALA A 551 8.49 11.08 -12.21
N TRP A 552 7.73 9.97 -12.29
CA TRP A 552 8.24 8.68 -12.76
C TRP A 552 8.75 8.69 -14.21
N GLN A 553 8.37 9.70 -14.99
CA GLN A 553 8.80 9.89 -16.38
C GLN A 553 10.16 10.58 -16.47
N HIS A 554 10.66 11.13 -15.36
CA HIS A 554 11.94 11.85 -15.30
C HIS A 554 12.87 11.17 -14.28
N PRO A 555 13.98 10.53 -14.70
CA PRO A 555 14.82 9.73 -13.82
C PRO A 555 15.46 10.54 -12.68
N ASP A 556 15.73 11.82 -12.92
CA ASP A 556 16.39 12.70 -11.96
C ASP A 556 15.45 13.32 -10.92
N ILE A 557 14.13 13.11 -11.01
CA ILE A 557 13.19 13.65 -10.03
C ILE A 557 13.08 12.70 -8.83
N ILE A 558 13.47 13.20 -7.66
CA ILE A 558 13.40 12.53 -6.36
C ILE A 558 12.70 13.43 -5.35
N GLU A 559 12.31 12.89 -4.20
CA GLU A 559 11.59 13.66 -3.17
C GLU A 559 12.40 14.89 -2.72
N GLU A 560 13.72 14.75 -2.62
CA GLU A 560 14.66 15.76 -2.14
C GLU A 560 14.87 16.93 -3.13
N ASN A 561 14.40 16.84 -4.38
CA ASN A 561 14.54 17.91 -5.37
C ASN A 561 13.21 18.34 -6.03
N LEU A 562 12.06 17.93 -5.48
CA LEU A 562 10.75 18.28 -6.05
C LEU A 562 10.54 19.79 -6.25
N GLN A 563 11.00 20.61 -5.31
CA GLN A 563 10.89 22.07 -5.38
C GLN A 563 11.58 22.66 -6.62
N ASP A 564 12.70 22.07 -7.05
CA ASP A 564 13.48 22.53 -8.19
C ASP A 564 12.75 22.31 -9.52
N TYR A 565 11.92 21.27 -9.60
CA TYR A 565 11.13 20.96 -10.79
C TYR A 565 9.76 21.64 -10.80
N LEU A 566 9.27 22.09 -9.65
CA LEU A 566 7.94 22.67 -9.50
C LEU A 566 7.72 23.88 -10.41
N TYR A 567 8.78 24.67 -10.65
CA TYR A 567 8.69 25.86 -11.50
C TYR A 567 8.41 25.55 -12.99
N TYR A 568 8.81 24.37 -13.50
CA TYR A 568 8.44 23.98 -14.86
C TYR A 568 6.92 23.85 -15.00
N LEU A 569 6.26 23.21 -14.03
CA LEU A 569 4.80 23.13 -14.03
C LEU A 569 4.15 24.49 -13.82
N TYR A 570 4.75 25.33 -12.97
CA TYR A 570 4.31 26.71 -12.76
C TYR A 570 4.26 27.51 -14.07
N GLN A 571 5.27 27.33 -14.92
CA GLN A 571 5.33 27.95 -16.25
C GLN A 571 4.47 27.24 -17.32
N GLY A 572 3.81 26.13 -17.00
CA GLY A 572 3.06 25.31 -17.96
C GLY A 572 3.93 24.41 -18.83
N ARG A 573 5.21 24.21 -18.48
CA ARG A 573 6.18 23.37 -19.20
C ARG A 573 6.14 21.92 -18.73
N ARG A 574 4.94 21.35 -18.64
CA ARG A 574 4.75 19.94 -18.21
C ARG A 574 5.45 18.94 -19.13
N TRP A 575 5.53 19.27 -20.42
CA TRP A 575 6.20 18.44 -21.43
C TRP A 575 7.70 18.27 -21.13
N GLU A 576 8.37 19.28 -20.57
CA GLU A 576 9.80 19.16 -20.21
C GLU A 576 10.04 18.11 -19.11
N ILE A 577 9.07 17.94 -18.20
CA ILE A 577 9.09 16.88 -17.18
C ILE A 577 8.82 15.52 -17.81
N ARG A 578 7.75 15.39 -18.60
CA ARG A 578 7.35 14.13 -19.23
C ARG A 578 8.42 13.60 -20.18
N ASP A 579 9.05 14.49 -20.93
CA ASP A 579 10.02 14.14 -21.97
C ASP A 579 11.46 14.12 -21.41
N ALA A 580 11.62 14.23 -20.08
CA ALA A 580 12.90 14.18 -19.37
C ALA A 580 13.96 15.20 -19.86
N THR A 581 13.52 16.41 -20.24
CA THR A 581 14.40 17.49 -20.74
C THR A 581 14.60 18.64 -19.75
N ALA A 582 13.82 18.66 -18.65
CA ALA A 582 13.92 19.67 -17.61
C ALA A 582 15.30 19.62 -16.91
N THR A 583 15.99 20.76 -16.85
CA THR A 583 17.33 20.87 -16.21
C THR A 583 17.36 22.04 -15.23
N PRO A 584 16.88 21.86 -13.97
CA PRO A 584 16.75 22.94 -13.01
C PRO A 584 18.01 23.78 -12.81
N ASP A 585 19.19 23.15 -12.77
CA ASP A 585 20.48 23.83 -12.56
C ASP A 585 20.92 24.73 -13.73
N LYS A 586 20.32 24.58 -14.91
CA LYS A 586 20.57 25.44 -16.08
C LYS A 586 19.54 26.56 -16.23
N ASN A 587 18.42 26.48 -15.50
CA ASN A 587 17.32 27.42 -15.63
C ASN A 587 17.57 28.70 -14.79
N ALA A 588 17.71 29.84 -15.46
CA ALA A 588 18.01 31.12 -14.81
C ALA A 588 16.93 31.58 -13.82
N SER A 589 15.65 31.28 -14.08
CA SER A 589 14.56 31.63 -13.16
C SER A 589 14.59 30.78 -11.90
N ILE A 590 14.89 29.47 -12.02
CA ILE A 590 15.05 28.60 -10.84
C ILE A 590 16.23 29.06 -9.97
N LYS A 591 17.35 29.50 -10.58
CA LYS A 591 18.46 30.13 -9.83
C LYS A 591 18.01 31.37 -9.05
N LYS A 592 17.18 32.23 -9.66
CA LYS A 592 16.62 33.41 -8.99
C LYS A 592 15.68 33.03 -7.84
N ILE A 593 14.90 31.96 -7.99
CA ILE A 593 14.05 31.43 -6.90
C ILE A 593 14.94 30.96 -5.75
N LYS A 594 15.96 30.14 -6.03
CA LYS A 594 16.91 29.66 -5.01
C LYS A 594 17.58 30.83 -4.26
N GLN A 595 17.97 31.89 -4.97
CA GLN A 595 18.52 33.11 -4.36
C GLN A 595 17.50 33.88 -3.52
N ALA A 596 16.28 34.05 -4.03
CA ALA A 596 15.20 34.75 -3.32
C ALA A 596 14.80 34.05 -2.03
N VAL A 597 14.79 32.72 -2.04
CA VAL A 597 14.54 31.88 -0.87
C VAL A 597 15.57 32.16 0.24
N LEU A 598 16.81 32.54 -0.09
CA LEU A 598 17.82 32.96 0.90
C LEU A 598 17.44 34.20 1.70
N LEU A 599 16.56 35.05 1.17
CA LEU A 599 16.05 36.22 1.88
C LEU A 599 14.97 35.87 2.90
N MET A 600 14.51 34.61 2.98
CA MET A 600 13.50 34.16 3.92
C MET A 600 14.05 33.06 4.84
N THR A 601 13.81 33.21 6.14
CA THR A 601 14.13 32.22 7.17
C THR A 601 12.85 31.76 7.84
N ILE A 602 12.62 30.45 7.90
CA ILE A 602 11.51 29.82 8.64
C ILE A 602 12.10 29.11 9.85
N GLN A 603 11.66 29.49 11.06
CA GLN A 603 12.03 28.81 12.30
C GLN A 603 10.79 28.09 12.85
N ASN A 604 10.88 26.79 13.10
CA ASN A 604 9.82 26.07 13.80
C ASN A 604 9.90 26.39 15.29
N ASN A 605 8.77 26.70 15.92
CA ASN A 605 8.69 26.93 17.37
C ASN A 605 8.25 25.68 18.11
#